data_AF-G2KU73-F1
#
_entry.id   AF-G2KU73-F1
#
_cell.length_a   1.000
_cell.length_b   1.000
_cell.length_c   1.000
_cell.angle_alpha   90.00
_cell.angle_beta   90.00
_cell.angle_gamma   90.00
#
_symmetry.space_group_name_H-M   'P 1'
#
loop_
_entity.id
_entity.type
_entity.pdbx_description
1 polymer ?
#
loop_
_entity_poly.entity_id
_entity_poly.type
_entity_poly.pdbx_seq_one_letter_code
_entity_poly.pdbx_strand_id
1 'polypeptide(L)' 'MKTVAANLTTLFWGIVYGEVIGYIGSALVQANFTKTIAIQTAIVGAIIALIGINLFKLVMKP' A
#
# COMPACT_ATOMS: atom_id res chain seq x y z
N MET A 1 -13.50 -16.11 7.49
CA MET A 1 -14.13 -15.20 6.51
C MET A 1 -13.78 -13.73 6.74
N LYS A 2 -14.03 -13.15 7.93
CA LYS A 2 -13.74 -11.73 8.22
C LYS A 2 -12.27 -11.32 8.00
N THR A 3 -11.32 -12.18 8.36
CA THR A 3 -9.87 -11.89 8.20
C THR A 3 -9.42 -11.84 6.74
N VAL A 4 -9.91 -12.77 5.92
CA VAL A 4 -9.56 -12.82 4.48
C VAL A 4 -10.13 -11.60 3.76
N ALA A 5 -11.42 -11.28 4.01
CA ALA A 5 -12.03 -10.08 3.44
C ALA A 5 -11.28 -8.80 3.88
N ALA A 6 -10.93 -8.68 5.16
CA ALA A 6 -10.16 -7.53 5.65
C ALA A 6 -8.78 -7.40 5.01
N ASN A 7 -8.05 -8.52 4.82
CA ASN A 7 -6.75 -8.49 4.15
C ASN A 7 -6.87 -8.16 2.65
N LEU A 8 -7.92 -8.64 1.97
CA LEU A 8 -8.18 -8.28 0.57
C LEU A 8 -8.53 -6.79 0.42
N THR A 9 -9.39 -6.26 1.29
CA THR A 9 -9.69 -4.83 1.32
C THR A 9 -8.44 -3.99 1.64
N THR A 10 -7.61 -4.46 2.57
CA THR A 10 -6.33 -3.80 2.90
C THR A 10 -5.39 -3.80 1.70
N LEU A 11 -5.31 -4.91 0.97
CA LEU A 11 -4.47 -5.04 -0.21
C LEU A 11 -4.94 -4.11 -1.33
N PHE A 12 -6.25 -4.06 -1.59
CA PHE A 12 -6.85 -3.13 -2.56
C PHE A 12 -6.49 -1.68 -2.25
N TRP A 13 -6.71 -1.25 -1.00
CA TRP A 13 -6.41 0.13 -0.61
C TRP A 13 -4.91 0.40 -0.56
N GLY A 14 -4.09 -0.59 -0.17
CA GLY A 14 -2.63 -0.47 -0.20
C GLY A 14 -2.09 -0.23 -1.60
N ILE A 15 -2.67 -0.87 -2.63
CA ILE A 15 -2.34 -0.60 -4.04
C ILE A 15 -2.69 0.85 -4.40
N VAL A 16 -3.94 1.27 -4.16
CA VAL A 16 -4.43 2.61 -4.52
C VAL A 16 -3.60 3.70 -3.84
N TYR A 17 -3.38 3.58 -2.52
CA TYR A 17 -2.58 4.57 -1.79
C TYR A 17 -1.11 4.52 -2.16
N GLY A 18 -0.58 3.33 -2.52
CA GLY A 18 0.77 3.20 -3.06
C GLY A 18 0.97 4.04 -4.30
N GLU A 19 0.06 3.97 -5.27
CA GLU A 19 0.12 4.78 -6.49
C GLU A 19 -0.05 6.27 -6.22
N VAL A 20 -0.96 6.66 -5.30
CA VAL A 20 -1.13 8.06 -4.89
C VAL A 20 0.16 8.63 -4.29
N ILE A 21 0.79 7.88 -3.39
CA ILE A 21 2.08 8.28 -2.78
C ILE A 21 3.16 8.33 -3.87
N GLY A 22 3.19 7.36 -4.79
CA GLY A 22 4.13 7.34 -5.90
C GLY A 22 4.00 8.56 -6.81
N TYR A 23 2.77 8.95 -7.14
CA TYR A 23 2.48 10.14 -7.94
C TYR A 23 2.94 11.41 -7.22
N ILE A 24 2.57 11.59 -5.95
CA ILE A 24 3.00 12.73 -5.14
C ILE A 24 4.54 12.78 -5.06
N GLY A 25 5.18 11.64 -4.77
CA GLY A 25 6.63 11.52 -4.72
C GLY A 25 7.28 11.95 -6.03
N SER A 26 6.79 11.46 -7.17
CA SER A 26 7.30 11.83 -8.50
C SER A 26 7.19 13.33 -8.78
N ALA A 27 6.08 13.97 -8.38
CA ALA A 27 5.88 15.41 -8.53
C ALA A 27 6.86 16.23 -7.66
N LEU A 28 7.15 15.77 -6.44
CA LEU A 28 8.08 16.44 -5.52
C LEU A 28 9.52 16.43 -6.03
N VAL A 29 9.96 15.32 -6.65
CA VAL A 29 11.33 15.19 -7.16
C VAL A 29 11.47 15.50 -8.66
N GLN A 30 10.42 16.03 -9.29
CA GLN A 30 10.35 16.29 -10.73
C GLN A 30 10.73 15.07 -11.59
N ALA A 31 10.41 13.86 -11.11
CA ALA A 31 10.61 12.63 -11.85
C ALA A 31 9.36 12.29 -12.66
N ASN A 32 9.55 11.65 -13.81
CA ASN A 32 8.43 11.18 -14.62
C ASN A 32 7.69 10.03 -13.92
N PHE A 33 6.37 10.17 -13.74
CA PHE A 33 5.54 9.08 -13.25
C PHE A 33 5.29 8.05 -14.36
N THR A 34 6.18 7.07 -14.46
CA THR A 34 6.09 5.99 -15.45
C THR A 34 5.24 4.83 -14.95
N LYS A 35 4.78 3.98 -15.88
CA LYS A 35 4.06 2.73 -15.53
C LYS A 35 4.86 1.85 -14.57
N THR A 36 6.19 1.81 -14.72
CA THR A 36 7.07 1.04 -13.84
C THR A 36 7.02 1.56 -12.40
N ILE A 37 7.09 2.89 -12.22
CA ILE A 37 7.02 3.52 -10.90
C ILE A 37 5.63 3.34 -10.28
N ALA A 38 4.57 3.47 -11.08
CA ALA A 38 3.21 3.19 -10.63
C ALA A 38 3.06 1.76 -10.08
N ILE A 39 3.50 0.76 -10.84
CA ILE A 39 3.44 -0.65 -10.42
C ILE A 39 4.31 -0.91 -9.19
N GLN A 40 5.52 -0.35 -9.12
CA GLN A 40 6.40 -0.52 -7.96
C GLN A 40 5.77 0.07 -6.69
N THR A 41 5.26 1.28 -6.77
CA THR A 41 4.66 1.99 -5.63
C THR A 41 3.34 1.35 -5.19
N ALA A 42 2.53 0.84 -6.13
CA ALA A 42 1.38 -0.02 -5.86
C ALA A 42 1.75 -1.28 -5.05
N ILE A 43 2.76 -2.03 -5.50
CA ILE A 43 3.20 -3.27 -4.84
C ILE A 43 3.74 -2.97 -3.45
N VAL A 44 4.59 -1.94 -3.32
CA VAL A 44 5.15 -1.53 -2.03
C VAL A 44 4.05 -1.10 -1.07
N GLY A 45 3.11 -0.27 -1.53
CA GLY A 45 1.96 0.16 -0.73
C GLY A 45 1.10 -1.02 -0.26
N ALA A 46 0.84 -2.00 -1.13
CA ALA A 46 0.11 -3.21 -0.79
C ALA A 46 0.80 -4.04 0.29
N ILE A 47 2.11 -4.26 0.15
CA ILE A 47 2.92 -5.03 1.11
C ILE A 47 2.97 -4.31 2.47
N ILE A 48 3.23 -3.01 2.48
CA ILE A 48 3.31 -2.21 3.71
C ILE A 48 1.96 -2.24 4.44
N ALA A 49 0.85 -2.03 3.72
CA ALA A 49 -0.48 -2.04 4.32
C ALA A 49 -0.81 -3.41 4.93
N LEU A 50 -0.50 -4.49 4.21
CA LEU A 50 -0.78 -5.85 4.66
C LEU A 50 0.07 -6.23 5.88
N ILE A 51 1.38 -5.94 5.86
CA ILE A 51 2.26 -6.21 7.00
C ILE A 51 1.87 -5.33 8.17
N GLY A 52 1.67 -4.03 7.94
CA GLY A 52 1.33 -3.06 8.96
C GLY A 52 0.05 -3.43 9.71
N ILE A 53 -1.04 -3.73 9.01
CA ILE A 53 -2.31 -4.08 9.67
C ILE A 53 -2.22 -5.38 10.47
N ASN A 54 -1.44 -6.37 10.01
CA ASN A 54 -1.30 -7.66 10.69
C ASN A 54 -0.34 -7.57 11.89
N LEU A 55 0.74 -6.80 11.79
CA LEU A 55 1.61 -6.49 12.92
C LEU A 55 0.87 -5.66 13.98
N PHE A 56 0.11 -4.66 13.56
CA PHE A 56 -0.69 -3.83 14.47
C PHE A 56 -1.69 -4.68 15.26
N LYS A 57 -2.38 -5.62 14.59
CA LYS A 57 -3.25 -6.60 15.27
C LYS A 57 -2.50 -7.54 16.23
N LEU A 58 -1.24 -7.89 15.93
CA LEU A 58 -0.44 -8.74 16.79
C LEU A 58 -0.02 -7.99 18.07
N VAL A 59 0.43 -6.74 17.93
CA VAL A 59 0.92 -5.90 19.03
C VAL A 59 -0.22 -5.35 19.89
N MET A 60 -1.36 -5.04 19.28
CA MET A 60 -2.52 -4.47 19.98
C MET A 60 -3.59 -5.49 20.38
N LYS A 61 -3.29 -6.78 20.36
CA LYS A 61 -4.17 -7.73 21.04
C LYS A 61 -4.25 -7.33 22.53
N PRO A 62 -5.46 -7.18 23.11
CA PRO A 62 -5.58 -7.03 24.55
C PRO A 62 -5.01 -8.26 25.28
#